data_AF-A0ABD0U205-F1
#
_entry.id   AF-A0ABD0U205-F1
#
_cell.length_a   1.000
_cell.length_b   1.000
_cell.length_c   1.000
_cell.angle_alpha   90.00
_cell.angle_beta   90.00
_cell.angle_gamma   90.00
#
_symmetry.space_group_name_H-M   'P 1'
#
loop_
_entity.id
_entity.type
_entity.pdbx_description
1 polymer ?
#
loop_
_entity_poly.entity_id
_entity_poly.type
_entity_poly.pdbx_seq_one_letter_code
_entity_poly.pdbx_strand_id
1 'polypeptide(L)'
;MIATPARYWMLFPSKHPFKLSSTPPLRCNYSVLHEWRNGPINENRSWGPAGPQPSELRTPTSFGDDSTASFSSLADYAALILSTPDPLLKSRLSHLAFSRWSSYCLPVGVVCPPDHPARPARPILVPPKEIQTHKSSGLPLNAYLLHNLAHVELNAIDLAWDTVARFSPLHDLLGDEFFSDFARVADDESRHFAWCSQRLTELGFSYGDMPAHNFLWRECNKSSGDVAARLAVIPLVQEARGLDAGPRLVQKLIGFGDHKTSNIVAMIAEEEVAHVAVGVFWFTQLCQKMGRTPCDTFKDLLKGYSVELKGPFNYAARDKAGIPRDWYDGDSLIQDATKKRLSEVHDRLATIISMEQESSKLG
;
A
#
# COMPACT_ATOMS: atom_id res chain seq x y z
N MET A 1 35.38 3.92 -4.24
CA MET A 1 35.04 2.49 -4.40
C MET A 1 33.56 2.44 -4.73
N ILE A 2 33.25 2.23 -6.01
CA ILE A 2 31.88 2.23 -6.53
C ILE A 2 31.20 0.97 -5.98
N ALA A 3 30.15 1.15 -5.18
CA ALA A 3 29.35 0.05 -4.67
C ALA A 3 28.81 -0.77 -5.83
N THR A 4 29.01 -2.09 -5.75
CA THR A 4 28.49 -3.12 -6.65
C THR A 4 27.05 -2.84 -7.08
N PRO A 5 26.66 -3.12 -8.34
CA PRO A 5 25.27 -3.02 -8.74
C PRO A 5 24.46 -3.95 -7.84
N ALA A 6 23.37 -3.43 -7.27
CA ALA A 6 22.41 -4.22 -6.52
C ALA A 6 22.05 -5.47 -7.33
N ARG A 7 21.83 -6.58 -6.61
CA ARG A 7 21.52 -7.91 -7.15
C ARG A 7 20.14 -7.91 -7.83
N TYR A 8 19.96 -7.12 -8.86
CA TYR A 8 18.82 -7.21 -9.73
C TYR A 8 18.90 -8.59 -10.39
N TRP A 9 17.82 -9.38 -10.27
CA TRP A 9 17.62 -10.69 -10.92
C TRP A 9 18.05 -11.98 -10.20
N MET A 10 18.61 -11.97 -8.98
CA MET A 10 19.23 -13.18 -8.39
C MET A 10 18.43 -13.97 -7.33
N LEU A 11 17.10 -13.91 -7.26
CA LEU A 11 16.34 -14.82 -6.39
C LEU A 11 15.56 -15.94 -7.07
N PHE A 12 15.54 -16.02 -8.41
CA PHE A 12 15.04 -17.23 -9.08
C PHE A 12 15.82 -17.51 -10.38
N PRO A 13 16.91 -18.30 -10.34
CA PRO A 13 17.32 -19.03 -11.53
C PRO A 13 16.12 -19.88 -11.94
N SER A 14 15.66 -19.72 -13.19
CA SER A 14 14.58 -20.50 -13.76
C SER A 14 14.82 -21.99 -13.52
N LYS A 15 14.03 -22.60 -12.61
CA LYS A 15 13.98 -24.06 -12.42
C LYS A 15 12.80 -24.70 -13.12
N HIS A 16 11.99 -23.92 -13.85
CA HIS A 16 10.86 -24.45 -14.59
C HIS A 16 10.86 -23.92 -16.04
N PRO A 17 10.75 -24.80 -17.05
CA PRO A 17 10.67 -24.39 -18.43
C PRO A 17 9.47 -23.47 -18.62
N PHE A 18 9.68 -22.40 -19.40
CA PHE A 18 8.69 -21.42 -19.79
C PHE A 18 7.37 -22.08 -20.17
N LYS A 19 6.30 -21.81 -19.43
CA LYS A 19 4.96 -21.85 -19.99
C LYS A 19 4.71 -20.47 -20.59
N LEU A 20 4.77 -20.35 -21.91
CA LEU A 20 4.15 -19.22 -22.59
C LEU A 20 2.66 -19.27 -22.22
N SER A 21 2.23 -18.34 -21.37
CA SER A 21 0.81 -18.20 -21.07
C SER A 21 0.11 -17.57 -22.26
N SER A 22 -0.82 -18.30 -22.85
CA SER A 22 -1.71 -17.81 -23.92
C SER A 22 -2.92 -17.04 -23.36
N THR A 23 -2.89 -16.60 -22.09
CA THR A 23 -3.95 -15.75 -21.55
C THR A 23 -3.77 -14.32 -22.06
N PRO A 24 -4.81 -13.70 -22.63
CA PRO A 24 -4.76 -12.29 -22.98
C PRO A 24 -4.45 -11.48 -21.72
N PRO A 25 -3.74 -10.34 -21.85
CA PRO A 25 -3.48 -9.49 -20.70
C PRO A 25 -4.81 -9.15 -20.05
N LEU A 26 -4.92 -9.40 -18.73
CA LEU A 26 -6.04 -8.96 -17.93
C LEU A 26 -6.26 -7.48 -18.26
N ARG A 27 -7.38 -7.14 -18.90
CA ARG A 27 -7.82 -5.75 -19.06
C ARG A 27 -8.24 -5.27 -17.67
N CYS A 28 -7.26 -5.03 -16.81
CA CYS A 28 -7.47 -4.35 -15.57
C CYS A 28 -7.75 -2.89 -15.94
N ASN A 29 -8.98 -2.44 -15.70
CA ASN A 29 -9.32 -1.04 -15.93
C ASN A 29 -8.73 -0.23 -14.77
N TYR A 30 -7.59 0.42 -14.99
CA TYR A 30 -6.92 1.28 -14.02
C TYR A 30 -7.63 2.64 -13.85
N SER A 31 -8.96 2.70 -13.92
CA SER A 31 -9.71 3.97 -13.88
C SER A 31 -9.46 4.74 -12.59
N VAL A 32 -9.48 4.06 -11.45
CA VAL A 32 -9.20 4.67 -10.13
C VAL A 32 -7.78 5.23 -10.08
N LEU A 33 -6.79 4.51 -10.60
CA LEU A 33 -5.40 4.97 -10.66
C LEU A 33 -5.26 6.20 -11.58
N HIS A 34 -5.90 6.19 -12.74
CA HIS A 34 -5.86 7.34 -13.65
C HIS A 34 -6.59 8.56 -13.08
N GLU A 35 -7.75 8.38 -12.46
CA GLU A 35 -8.48 9.46 -11.79
C GLU A 35 -7.64 10.05 -10.66
N TRP A 36 -7.02 9.19 -9.85
CA TRP A 36 -6.10 9.60 -8.79
C TRP A 36 -4.90 10.35 -9.37
N ARG A 37 -4.15 9.80 -10.34
CA ARG A 37 -2.99 10.46 -10.97
C ARG A 37 -3.30 11.84 -11.56
N ASN A 38 -4.46 11.98 -12.21
CA ASN A 38 -4.87 13.23 -12.85
C ASN A 38 -5.56 14.21 -11.89
N GLY A 39 -5.89 13.78 -10.67
CA GLY A 39 -6.45 14.65 -9.65
C GLY A 39 -5.43 15.71 -9.20
N PRO A 40 -5.89 16.91 -8.79
CA PRO A 40 -5.00 17.94 -8.28
C PRO A 40 -4.29 17.48 -7.00
N ILE A 41 -3.22 18.16 -6.64
CA ILE A 41 -2.65 18.02 -5.30
C ILE A 41 -3.75 18.40 -4.30
N ASN A 42 -4.06 17.47 -3.40
CA ASN A 42 -5.09 17.67 -2.41
C ASN A 42 -4.49 18.48 -1.27
N GLU A 43 -5.04 19.65 -0.98
CA GLU A 43 -4.53 20.58 0.05
C GLU A 43 -5.17 20.38 1.44
N ASN A 44 -6.06 19.39 1.59
CA ASN A 44 -6.89 19.24 2.78
C ASN A 44 -6.14 18.68 4.00
N ARG A 45 -5.18 19.43 4.55
CA ARG A 45 -4.29 19.01 5.64
C ARG A 45 -4.93 19.05 7.04
N SER A 46 -6.20 19.43 7.17
CA SER A 46 -6.93 19.42 8.44
C SER A 46 -8.35 18.88 8.28
N TRP A 47 -8.98 18.50 9.40
CA TRP A 47 -10.37 18.03 9.44
C TRP A 47 -11.26 19.04 10.17
N GLY A 48 -12.05 19.78 9.40
CA GLY A 48 -12.97 20.80 9.89
C GLY A 48 -14.32 20.24 10.37
N PRO A 49 -15.29 21.12 10.65
CA PRO A 49 -16.64 20.72 11.07
C PRO A 49 -17.42 19.92 10.01
N ALA A 50 -17.19 20.22 8.73
CA ALA A 50 -17.90 19.61 7.60
C ALA A 50 -17.10 18.51 6.88
N GLY A 51 -15.86 18.22 7.31
CA GLY A 51 -14.99 17.25 6.65
C GLY A 51 -13.56 17.79 6.40
N PRO A 52 -12.82 17.16 5.49
CA PRO A 52 -11.45 17.57 5.17
C PRO A 52 -11.42 18.98 4.56
N GLN A 53 -10.48 19.81 5.00
CA GLN A 53 -10.32 21.19 4.53
C GLN A 53 -8.84 21.61 4.54
N PRO A 54 -8.45 22.64 3.77
CA PRO A 54 -7.10 23.18 3.83
C PRO A 54 -6.74 23.65 5.24
N SER A 55 -5.46 23.52 5.61
CA SER A 55 -4.98 23.99 6.93
C SER A 55 -5.06 25.53 7.00
N GLU A 56 -5.71 26.08 8.02
CA GLU A 56 -5.77 27.53 8.26
C GLU A 56 -4.44 28.13 8.72
N LEU A 57 -3.57 27.30 9.32
CA LEU A 57 -2.19 27.67 9.56
C LEU A 57 -1.52 27.82 8.21
N ARG A 58 -1.32 29.06 7.76
CA ARG A 58 -0.37 29.38 6.68
C ARG A 58 0.88 28.57 6.99
N THR A 59 1.27 27.69 6.09
CA THR A 59 2.67 27.25 6.01
C THR A 59 3.50 28.51 6.19
N PRO A 60 4.37 28.61 7.20
CA PRO A 60 5.24 29.75 7.32
C PRO A 60 5.96 29.87 5.98
N THR A 61 5.60 30.88 5.19
CA THR A 61 6.43 31.32 4.07
C THR A 61 7.75 31.86 4.60
N SER A 62 7.86 32.04 5.91
CA SER A 62 9.10 32.15 6.66
C SER A 62 9.32 30.88 7.51
N PHE A 63 9.85 29.83 6.88
CA PHE A 63 10.88 29.09 7.59
C PHE A 63 11.93 30.11 8.02
N GLY A 64 12.41 30.04 9.26
CA GLY A 64 13.60 30.79 9.64
C GLY A 64 14.67 30.58 8.57
N ASP A 65 15.22 31.69 8.10
CA ASP A 65 16.04 31.93 6.91
C ASP A 65 17.41 31.22 6.91
N ASP A 66 17.45 29.93 7.29
CA ASP A 66 18.71 29.19 7.42
C ASP A 66 18.61 27.66 7.22
N SER A 67 17.45 27.10 6.82
CA SER A 67 17.33 25.64 6.59
C SER A 67 16.44 25.17 5.42
N THR A 68 15.83 26.08 4.65
CA THR A 68 15.22 25.70 3.36
C THR A 68 16.27 25.58 2.28
N ALA A 69 17.15 24.59 2.42
CA ALA A 69 17.88 24.11 1.26
C ALA A 69 16.83 23.61 0.26
N SER A 70 16.67 24.32 -0.86
CA SER A 70 15.92 23.80 -1.99
C SER A 70 16.68 22.56 -2.47
N PHE A 71 16.19 21.37 -2.13
CA PHE A 71 16.81 20.13 -2.58
C PHE A 71 16.70 20.02 -4.09
N SER A 72 17.72 19.41 -4.71
CA SER A 72 17.85 19.38 -6.16
C SER A 72 17.10 18.22 -6.81
N SER A 73 16.59 17.27 -6.02
CA SER A 73 15.89 16.09 -6.54
C SER A 73 14.86 15.51 -5.57
N LEU A 74 13.98 14.63 -6.08
CA LEU A 74 13.00 13.90 -5.27
C LEU A 74 13.66 12.94 -4.27
N ALA A 75 14.75 12.28 -4.68
CA ALA A 75 15.51 11.38 -3.82
C ALA A 75 16.15 12.12 -2.63
N ASP A 76 16.63 13.35 -2.84
CA ASP A 76 17.16 14.18 -1.75
C ASP A 76 16.07 14.54 -0.72
N TYR A 77 14.87 14.89 -1.18
CA TYR A 77 13.71 15.07 -0.29
C TYR A 77 13.38 13.79 0.46
N ALA A 78 13.37 12.65 -0.22
CA ALA A 78 13.10 11.36 0.39
C ALA A 78 14.09 11.06 1.53
N ALA A 79 15.40 11.31 1.34
CA ALA A 79 16.41 11.15 2.37
C ALA A 79 16.22 12.09 3.57
N LEU A 80 15.86 13.36 3.33
CA LEU A 80 15.52 14.31 4.40
C LEU A 80 14.33 13.81 5.22
N ILE A 81 13.25 13.40 4.54
CA ILE A 81 12.00 12.97 5.17
C ILE A 81 12.23 11.71 6.01
N LEU A 82 12.94 10.73 5.45
CA LEU A 82 13.34 9.52 6.17
C LEU A 82 14.23 9.84 7.37
N SER A 83 15.03 10.90 7.33
CA SER A 83 15.89 11.35 8.44
C SER A 83 15.17 12.26 9.45
N THR A 84 13.89 12.60 9.23
CA THR A 84 13.13 13.49 10.10
C THR A 84 12.39 12.69 11.19
N PRO A 85 12.71 12.85 12.48
CA PRO A 85 12.05 12.08 13.54
C PRO A 85 10.68 12.63 13.94
N ASP A 86 10.45 13.94 13.80
CA ASP A 86 9.17 14.55 14.18
C ASP A 86 8.05 14.16 13.19
N PRO A 87 6.97 13.48 13.62
CA PRO A 87 5.95 12.97 12.70
C PRO A 87 5.19 14.06 11.92
N LEU A 88 4.89 15.20 12.56
CA LEU A 88 4.14 16.28 11.91
C LEU A 88 5.03 17.08 10.94
N LEU A 89 6.31 17.25 11.25
CA LEU A 89 7.29 17.80 10.31
C LEU A 89 7.51 16.83 9.15
N LYS A 90 7.62 15.53 9.40
CA LYS A 90 7.71 14.50 8.35
C LYS A 90 6.52 14.57 7.39
N SER A 91 5.31 14.71 7.94
CA SER A 91 4.09 14.89 7.14
C SER A 91 4.14 16.17 6.29
N ARG A 92 4.48 17.31 6.89
CA ARG A 92 4.61 18.59 6.15
C ARG A 92 5.69 18.55 5.07
N LEU A 93 6.84 17.92 5.33
CA LEU A 93 7.91 17.76 4.36
C LEU A 93 7.52 16.84 3.21
N SER A 94 6.73 15.79 3.47
CA SER A 94 6.21 14.89 2.44
C SER A 94 5.34 15.66 1.44
N HIS A 95 4.43 16.48 1.96
CA HIS A 95 3.61 17.34 1.12
C HIS A 95 4.43 18.37 0.35
N LEU A 96 5.36 19.05 1.02
CA LEU A 96 6.27 19.99 0.37
C LEU A 96 7.04 19.33 -0.79
N ALA A 97 7.58 18.13 -0.58
CA ALA A 97 8.35 17.41 -1.57
C ALA A 97 7.51 17.06 -2.81
N PHE A 98 6.31 16.50 -2.61
CA PHE A 98 5.42 16.16 -3.72
C PHE A 98 4.92 17.41 -4.47
N SER A 99 4.54 18.46 -3.76
CA SER A 99 4.12 19.73 -4.37
C SER A 99 5.25 20.38 -5.18
N ARG A 100 6.49 20.32 -4.68
CA ARG A 100 7.68 20.82 -5.39
C ARG A 100 7.99 19.98 -6.62
N TRP A 101 7.97 18.66 -6.50
CA TRP A 101 8.11 17.74 -7.63
C TRP A 101 7.13 18.07 -8.76
N SER A 102 5.84 18.12 -8.43
CA SER A 102 4.76 18.34 -9.41
C SER A 102 4.79 19.74 -10.02
N SER A 103 5.23 20.76 -9.28
CA SER A 103 5.20 22.16 -9.74
C SER A 103 6.47 22.59 -10.47
N TYR A 104 7.61 21.99 -10.15
CA TYR A 104 8.92 22.41 -10.68
C TYR A 104 9.60 21.34 -11.54
N CYS A 105 8.95 20.20 -11.78
CA CYS A 105 9.49 19.09 -12.57
C CYS A 105 10.91 18.71 -12.11
N LEU A 106 11.09 18.55 -10.80
CA LEU A 106 12.39 18.17 -10.24
C LEU A 106 12.84 16.83 -10.86
N PRO A 107 14.16 16.57 -10.99
CA PRO A 107 14.65 15.25 -11.37
C PRO A 107 14.47 14.25 -10.23
N VAL A 108 14.34 12.94 -10.53
CA VAL A 108 14.24 11.90 -9.50
C VAL A 108 15.48 11.90 -8.61
N GLY A 109 16.67 11.98 -9.23
CA GLY A 109 17.95 11.97 -8.53
C GLY A 109 18.34 10.60 -7.94
N VAL A 110 19.50 10.55 -7.30
CA VAL A 110 20.02 9.33 -6.67
C VAL A 110 20.56 9.62 -5.29
N VAL A 111 20.11 8.84 -4.31
CA VAL A 111 20.58 8.95 -2.92
C VAL A 111 20.81 7.56 -2.33
N CYS A 112 21.60 7.49 -1.26
CA CYS A 112 21.62 6.33 -0.38
C CYS A 112 20.61 6.59 0.76
N PRO A 113 19.48 5.87 0.83
CA PRO A 113 18.54 6.05 1.94
C PRO A 113 19.19 5.62 3.26
N PRO A 114 18.76 6.17 4.41
CA PRO A 114 19.16 5.63 5.69
C PRO A 114 18.72 4.16 5.84
N ASP A 115 19.41 3.41 6.70
CA ASP A 115 19.07 2.00 6.97
C ASP A 115 17.65 1.84 7.58
N HIS A 116 17.21 2.86 8.31
CA HIS A 116 15.87 2.95 8.88
C HIS A 116 15.41 4.41 8.97
N PRO A 117 14.10 4.69 8.88
CA PRO A 117 13.58 6.02 9.09
C PRO A 117 13.84 6.45 10.53
N ALA A 118 14.20 7.71 10.71
CA ALA A 118 14.23 8.37 11.99
C ALA A 118 12.82 8.29 12.62
N ARG A 119 12.81 7.97 13.92
CA ARG A 119 11.60 7.86 14.73
C ARG A 119 11.65 8.86 15.88
N PRO A 120 10.50 9.38 16.32
CA PRO A 120 10.43 10.13 17.57
C PRO A 120 10.74 9.24 18.78
N ALA A 121 11.01 9.84 19.94
CA ALA A 121 11.22 9.09 21.19
C ALA A 121 9.99 8.27 21.63
N ARG A 122 8.78 8.65 21.18
CA ARG A 122 7.52 7.95 21.43
C ARG A 122 6.71 7.85 20.13
N PRO A 123 5.98 6.74 19.88
CA PRO A 123 5.76 5.60 20.77
C PRO A 123 7.00 4.73 20.97
N ILE A 124 7.08 4.06 22.12
CA ILE A 124 8.07 3.00 22.34
C ILE A 124 7.72 1.84 21.40
N LEU A 125 8.69 1.40 20.60
CA LEU A 125 8.50 0.29 19.68
C LEU A 125 8.78 -1.04 20.37
N VAL A 126 7.76 -1.89 20.44
CA VAL A 126 7.81 -3.21 21.09
C VAL A 126 7.51 -4.33 20.10
N PRO A 127 7.90 -5.59 20.39
CA PRO A 127 7.47 -6.74 19.60
C PRO A 127 5.94 -6.86 19.53
N PRO A 128 5.34 -7.42 18.45
CA PRO A 128 3.89 -7.54 18.32
C PRO A 128 3.18 -8.25 19.49
N LYS A 129 3.88 -9.17 20.17
CA LYS A 129 3.35 -9.90 21.34
C LYS A 129 3.23 -9.04 22.60
N GLU A 130 3.95 -7.93 22.66
CA GLU A 130 4.00 -6.99 23.79
C GLU A 130 3.10 -5.77 23.56
N ILE A 131 2.40 -5.70 22.42
CA ILE A 131 1.40 -4.67 22.18
C ILE A 131 0.25 -4.85 23.15
N GLN A 132 0.00 -3.80 23.93
CA GLN A 132 -1.09 -3.77 24.89
C GLN A 132 -2.42 -3.87 24.18
N THR A 133 -3.34 -4.66 24.73
CA THR A 133 -4.74 -4.63 24.28
C THR A 133 -5.38 -3.29 24.66
N HIS A 134 -6.48 -2.92 23.99
CA HIS A 134 -7.30 -1.77 24.38
C HIS A 134 -7.65 -1.74 25.88
N LYS A 135 -7.96 -2.90 26.50
CA LYS A 135 -8.35 -2.94 27.93
C LYS A 135 -7.19 -2.59 28.87
N SER A 136 -5.95 -2.78 28.42
CA SER A 136 -4.73 -2.59 29.19
C SER A 136 -3.94 -1.34 28.79
N SER A 137 -4.34 -0.62 27.74
CA SER A 137 -3.63 0.57 27.27
C SER A 137 -3.94 1.83 28.06
N GLY A 138 -5.07 1.86 28.78
CA GLY A 138 -5.57 3.05 29.48
C GLY A 138 -6.22 4.09 28.57
N LEU A 139 -6.32 3.83 27.27
CA LEU A 139 -6.98 4.71 26.29
C LEU A 139 -8.43 4.25 26.09
N PRO A 140 -9.39 5.17 25.85
CA PRO A 140 -10.71 4.80 25.36
C PRO A 140 -10.61 4.16 23.97
N LEU A 141 -11.62 3.36 23.61
CA LEU A 141 -11.58 2.52 22.41
C LEU A 141 -11.30 3.31 21.12
N ASN A 142 -11.95 4.46 20.94
CA ASN A 142 -11.75 5.31 19.77
C ASN A 142 -10.31 5.85 19.69
N ALA A 143 -9.74 6.34 20.79
CA ALA A 143 -8.35 6.82 20.83
C ALA A 143 -7.35 5.68 20.60
N TYR A 144 -7.58 4.50 21.19
CA TYR A 144 -6.75 3.31 20.98
C TYR A 144 -6.72 2.89 19.50
N LEU A 145 -7.89 2.84 18.85
CA LEU A 145 -7.98 2.46 17.45
C LEU A 145 -7.35 3.51 16.53
N LEU A 146 -7.60 4.79 16.81
CA LEU A 146 -7.08 5.90 16.03
C LEU A 146 -5.56 6.06 16.17
N HIS A 147 -4.98 5.82 17.36
CA HIS A 147 -3.52 5.83 17.54
C HIS A 147 -2.86 4.69 16.75
N ASN A 148 -3.44 3.49 16.74
CA ASN A 148 -2.95 2.41 15.89
C ASN A 148 -3.01 2.79 14.41
N LEU A 149 -4.11 3.40 13.95
CA LEU A 149 -4.23 3.86 12.57
C LEU A 149 -3.16 4.93 12.27
N ALA A 150 -3.03 5.96 13.10
CA ALA A 150 -1.97 6.97 12.97
C ALA A 150 -0.56 6.35 12.89
N HIS A 151 -0.31 5.27 13.62
CA HIS A 151 0.95 4.54 13.51
C HIS A 151 1.13 3.86 12.15
N VAL A 152 0.06 3.30 11.58
CA VAL A 152 0.06 2.75 10.21
C VAL A 152 0.33 3.86 9.20
N GLU A 153 -0.41 4.96 9.24
CA GLU A 153 -0.24 6.09 8.31
C GLU A 153 1.18 6.65 8.34
N LEU A 154 1.76 6.86 9.54
CA LEU A 154 3.14 7.34 9.65
C LEU A 154 4.15 6.34 9.06
N ASN A 155 3.91 5.04 9.23
CA ASN A 155 4.74 4.04 8.56
C ASN A 155 4.54 4.11 7.05
N ALA A 156 3.32 4.24 6.54
CA ALA A 156 3.06 4.29 5.11
C ALA A 156 3.80 5.46 4.42
N ILE A 157 3.90 6.63 5.07
CA ILE A 157 4.79 7.73 4.65
C ILE A 157 6.24 7.23 4.49
N ASP A 158 6.78 6.56 5.53
CA ASP A 158 8.15 6.03 5.52
C ASP A 158 8.35 4.96 4.44
N LEU A 159 7.37 4.07 4.23
CA LEU A 159 7.43 2.99 3.26
C LEU A 159 7.45 3.53 1.82
N ALA A 160 6.63 4.54 1.55
CA ALA A 160 6.54 5.19 0.25
C ALA A 160 7.82 5.97 -0.07
N TRP A 161 8.33 6.78 0.87
CA TRP A 161 9.59 7.51 0.67
C TRP A 161 10.81 6.59 0.62
N ASP A 162 10.82 5.49 1.38
CA ASP A 162 11.86 4.47 1.24
C ASP A 162 11.84 3.84 -0.15
N THR A 163 10.65 3.57 -0.71
CA THR A 163 10.51 3.05 -2.08
C THR A 163 11.06 4.05 -3.10
N VAL A 164 10.77 5.33 -2.95
CA VAL A 164 11.32 6.40 -3.81
C VAL A 164 12.85 6.45 -3.71
N ALA A 165 13.41 6.57 -2.51
CA ALA A 165 14.85 6.73 -2.31
C ALA A 165 15.64 5.47 -2.69
N ARG A 166 15.17 4.31 -2.27
CA ARG A 166 15.91 3.05 -2.38
C ARG A 166 15.98 2.52 -3.81
N PHE A 167 14.93 2.73 -4.59
CA PHE A 167 14.87 2.30 -5.98
C PHE A 167 15.17 3.42 -6.97
N SER A 168 15.57 4.60 -6.51
CA SER A 168 15.96 5.71 -7.40
C SER A 168 17.12 5.36 -8.35
N PRO A 169 18.09 4.49 -8.01
CA PRO A 169 19.08 4.00 -8.99
C PRO A 169 18.50 3.17 -10.14
N LEU A 170 17.23 2.75 -10.06
CA LEU A 170 16.49 2.03 -11.12
C LEU A 170 15.65 2.94 -11.99
N HIS A 171 15.88 4.25 -11.94
CA HIS A 171 15.08 5.23 -12.66
C HIS A 171 14.93 4.91 -14.16
N ASP A 172 16.01 4.54 -14.85
CA ASP A 172 15.97 4.16 -16.28
C ASP A 172 15.01 2.99 -16.58
N LEU A 173 14.81 2.08 -15.62
CA LEU A 173 13.93 0.92 -15.77
C LEU A 173 12.47 1.24 -15.43
N LEU A 174 12.26 2.03 -14.37
CA LEU A 174 10.96 2.29 -13.75
C LEU A 174 10.27 3.54 -14.32
N GLY A 175 11.05 4.54 -14.75
CA GLY A 175 10.56 5.82 -15.27
C GLY A 175 10.06 6.77 -14.17
N ASP A 176 9.87 8.05 -14.52
CA ASP A 176 9.44 9.11 -13.60
C ASP A 176 8.10 8.81 -12.91
N GLU A 177 7.15 8.19 -13.63
CA GLU A 177 5.81 7.91 -13.12
C GLU A 177 5.84 6.98 -11.88
N PHE A 178 6.79 6.05 -11.79
CA PHE A 178 6.94 5.18 -10.61
C PHE A 178 7.23 6.02 -9.37
N PHE A 179 8.21 6.93 -9.47
CA PHE A 179 8.61 7.77 -8.34
C PHE A 179 7.55 8.82 -8.02
N SER A 180 6.89 9.35 -9.05
CA SER A 180 5.78 10.28 -8.89
C SER A 180 4.60 9.62 -8.16
N ASP A 181 4.25 8.37 -8.50
CA ASP A 181 3.18 7.63 -7.83
C ASP A 181 3.53 7.39 -6.35
N PHE A 182 4.72 6.87 -6.04
CA PHE A 182 5.06 6.61 -4.64
C PHE A 182 5.26 7.90 -3.82
N ALA A 183 5.76 8.99 -4.42
CA ALA A 183 5.79 10.29 -3.75
C ALA A 183 4.38 10.83 -3.48
N ARG A 184 3.42 10.58 -4.38
CA ARG A 184 2.02 10.95 -4.19
C ARG A 184 1.31 10.10 -3.15
N VAL A 185 1.57 8.79 -3.11
CA VAL A 185 1.13 7.92 -2.00
C VAL A 185 1.61 8.53 -0.69
N ALA A 186 2.91 8.84 -0.58
CA ALA A 186 3.46 9.44 0.63
C ALA A 186 2.80 10.78 1.02
N ASP A 187 2.38 11.61 0.06
CA ASP A 187 1.62 12.84 0.30
C ASP A 187 0.21 12.55 0.86
N ASP A 188 -0.50 11.55 0.33
CA ASP A 188 -1.79 11.13 0.86
C ASP A 188 -1.65 10.58 2.30
N GLU A 189 -0.69 9.70 2.55
CA GLU A 189 -0.45 9.17 3.91
C GLU A 189 -0.04 10.26 4.89
N SER A 190 0.66 11.30 4.40
CA SER A 190 0.99 12.47 5.22
C SER A 190 -0.25 13.21 5.71
N ARG A 191 -1.28 13.28 4.86
CA ARG A 191 -2.58 13.89 5.16
C ARG A 191 -3.40 12.98 6.08
N HIS A 192 -3.45 11.67 5.82
CA HIS A 192 -4.11 10.69 6.67
C HIS A 192 -3.56 10.74 8.10
N PHE A 193 -2.23 10.74 8.24
CA PHE A 193 -1.57 10.89 9.53
C PHE A 193 -1.94 12.19 10.22
N ALA A 194 -1.93 13.31 9.50
CA ALA A 194 -2.28 14.62 10.05
C ALA A 194 -3.73 14.66 10.58
N TRP A 195 -4.69 14.09 9.86
CA TRP A 195 -6.09 13.97 10.33
C TRP A 195 -6.19 13.11 11.58
N CYS A 196 -5.50 11.96 11.61
CA CYS A 196 -5.49 11.11 12.79
C CYS A 196 -4.86 11.80 14.00
N SER A 197 -3.72 12.47 13.81
CA SER A 197 -3.02 13.21 14.87
C SER A 197 -3.85 14.39 15.39
N GLN A 198 -4.51 15.14 14.51
CA GLN A 198 -5.44 16.19 14.91
C GLN A 198 -6.56 15.61 15.76
N ARG A 199 -7.20 14.53 15.30
CA ARG A 199 -8.34 13.93 15.98
C ARG A 199 -7.95 13.30 17.33
N LEU A 200 -6.76 12.73 17.46
CA LEU A 200 -6.23 12.28 18.76
C LEU A 200 -6.15 13.45 19.75
N THR A 201 -5.61 14.59 19.33
CA THR A 201 -5.50 15.80 20.16
C THR A 201 -6.88 16.28 20.61
N GLU A 202 -7.88 16.28 19.73
CA GLU A 202 -9.27 16.63 20.07
C GLU A 202 -9.91 15.68 21.08
N LEU A 203 -9.47 14.41 21.11
CA LEU A 203 -9.89 13.41 22.09
C LEU A 203 -9.12 13.52 23.42
N GLY A 204 -8.13 14.41 23.52
CA GLY A 204 -7.28 14.58 24.70
C GLY A 204 -6.06 13.64 24.74
N PHE A 205 -5.68 13.04 23.61
CA PHE A 205 -4.56 12.10 23.50
C PHE A 205 -3.56 12.55 22.44
N SER A 206 -2.40 11.92 22.41
CA SER A 206 -1.33 12.19 21.45
C SER A 206 -0.83 10.91 20.79
N TYR A 207 -0.37 11.02 19.55
CA TYR A 207 0.43 9.98 18.95
C TYR A 207 1.68 9.74 19.80
N GLY A 208 1.89 8.49 20.22
CA GLY A 208 2.94 8.13 21.18
C GLY A 208 2.47 7.84 22.61
N ASP A 209 1.17 8.03 22.92
CA ASP A 209 0.63 7.75 24.25
C ASP A 209 0.65 6.27 24.65
N MET A 210 0.60 5.37 23.67
CA MET A 210 0.78 3.93 23.88
C MET A 210 1.92 3.35 23.03
N PRO A 211 2.52 2.22 23.43
CA PRO A 211 3.51 1.50 22.62
C PRO A 211 2.96 1.10 21.24
N ALA A 212 3.85 0.96 20.27
CA ALA A 212 3.52 0.51 18.91
C ALA A 212 4.51 -0.56 18.43
N HIS A 213 4.24 -1.22 17.31
CA HIS A 213 5.13 -2.28 16.79
C HIS A 213 5.82 -1.84 15.51
N ASN A 214 7.05 -2.31 15.26
CA ASN A 214 7.78 -2.00 14.03
C ASN A 214 7.54 -3.02 12.88
N PHE A 215 6.36 -3.67 12.86
CA PHE A 215 6.07 -4.78 11.93
C PHE A 215 6.19 -4.37 10.47
N LEU A 216 5.53 -3.27 10.07
CA LEU A 216 5.48 -2.80 8.69
C LEU A 216 6.89 -2.48 8.15
N TRP A 217 7.69 -1.73 8.91
CA TRP A 217 9.06 -1.44 8.54
C TRP A 217 9.92 -2.71 8.41
N ARG A 218 9.72 -3.70 9.29
CA ARG A 218 10.47 -4.96 9.20
C ARG A 218 10.17 -5.70 7.89
N GLU A 219 8.92 -5.75 7.45
CA GLU A 219 8.55 -6.36 6.15
C GLU A 219 9.10 -5.55 4.96
N CYS A 220 9.11 -4.23 5.07
CA CYS A 220 9.72 -3.33 4.08
C CYS A 220 11.23 -3.52 3.96
N ASN A 221 11.92 -3.66 5.09
CA ASN A 221 13.37 -3.86 5.13
C ASN A 221 13.78 -5.21 4.53
N LYS A 222 12.97 -6.27 4.71
CA LYS A 222 13.21 -7.57 4.06
C LYS A 222 13.25 -7.45 2.53
N SER A 223 12.40 -6.59 1.96
CA SER A 223 12.30 -6.37 0.50
C SER A 223 13.21 -5.24 -0.03
N SER A 224 14.10 -4.69 0.80
CA SER A 224 14.96 -3.54 0.45
C SER A 224 15.83 -3.75 -0.79
N GLY A 225 16.21 -5.00 -1.09
CA GLY A 225 17.05 -5.33 -2.25
C GLY A 225 16.30 -5.75 -3.51
N ASP A 226 14.97 -5.77 -3.51
CA ASP A 226 14.17 -6.31 -4.61
C ASP A 226 12.86 -5.52 -4.78
N VAL A 227 12.76 -4.75 -5.88
CA VAL A 227 11.59 -3.92 -6.18
C VAL A 227 10.33 -4.75 -6.47
N ALA A 228 10.45 -5.97 -7.03
CA ALA A 228 9.30 -6.85 -7.21
C ALA A 228 8.79 -7.34 -5.87
N ALA A 229 9.70 -7.73 -4.97
CA ALA A 229 9.36 -8.10 -3.60
C ALA A 229 8.75 -6.91 -2.83
N ARG A 230 9.27 -5.68 -3.02
CA ARG A 230 8.73 -4.47 -2.40
C ARG A 230 7.26 -4.30 -2.76
N LEU A 231 6.96 -4.34 -4.07
CA LEU A 231 5.61 -4.18 -4.60
C LEU A 231 4.68 -5.32 -4.13
N ALA A 232 5.17 -6.55 -4.09
CA ALA A 232 4.38 -7.67 -3.58
C ALA A 232 4.07 -7.53 -2.08
N VAL A 233 5.07 -7.24 -1.26
CA VAL A 233 4.94 -7.29 0.21
C VAL A 233 4.23 -6.07 0.78
N ILE A 234 4.48 -4.87 0.23
CA ILE A 234 3.96 -3.62 0.79
C ILE A 234 2.60 -3.26 0.18
N PRO A 235 2.48 -2.73 -1.06
CA PRO A 235 1.18 -2.28 -1.55
C PRO A 235 0.19 -3.44 -1.79
N LEU A 236 0.66 -4.60 -2.26
CA LEU A 236 -0.23 -5.73 -2.56
C LEU A 236 -0.61 -6.61 -1.36
N VAL A 237 0.10 -6.48 -0.22
CA VAL A 237 -0.25 -7.21 1.01
C VAL A 237 -0.51 -6.30 2.20
N GLN A 238 0.42 -5.42 2.58
CA GLN A 238 0.20 -4.57 3.75
C GLN A 238 -0.88 -3.52 3.49
N GLU A 239 -0.81 -2.77 2.40
CA GLU A 239 -1.83 -1.75 2.10
C GLU A 239 -3.17 -2.39 1.71
N ALA A 240 -3.13 -3.52 0.98
CA ALA A 240 -4.33 -4.30 0.69
C ALA A 240 -5.08 -4.81 1.94
N ARG A 241 -4.41 -4.95 3.10
CA ARG A 241 -5.10 -5.25 4.38
C ARG A 241 -5.88 -4.04 4.89
N GLY A 242 -5.48 -2.82 4.55
CA GLY A 242 -6.24 -1.59 4.80
C GLY A 242 -7.63 -1.65 4.16
N LEU A 243 -7.72 -2.13 2.90
CA LEU A 243 -9.00 -2.33 2.20
C LEU A 243 -9.94 -3.31 2.93
N ASP A 244 -9.39 -4.30 3.61
CA ASP A 244 -10.15 -5.31 4.36
C ASP A 244 -10.52 -4.83 5.78
N ALA A 245 -9.67 -4.03 6.40
CA ALA A 245 -9.81 -3.59 7.78
C ALA A 245 -10.61 -2.28 7.92
N GLY A 246 -10.46 -1.36 6.97
CA GLY A 246 -11.05 -0.01 6.99
C GLY A 246 -12.56 -0.02 7.26
N PRO A 247 -13.39 -0.72 6.46
CA PRO A 247 -14.84 -0.76 6.68
C PRO A 247 -15.24 -1.29 8.06
N ARG A 248 -14.51 -2.29 8.58
CA ARG A 248 -14.76 -2.84 9.93
C ARG A 248 -14.42 -1.82 11.01
N LEU A 249 -13.34 -1.07 10.83
CA LEU A 249 -12.95 0.00 11.75
C LEU A 249 -13.99 1.13 11.76
N VAL A 250 -14.48 1.54 10.59
CA VAL A 250 -15.59 2.52 10.46
C VAL A 250 -16.82 2.05 11.25
N GLN A 251 -17.29 0.82 11.02
CA GLN A 251 -18.46 0.28 11.73
C GLN A 251 -18.26 0.22 13.24
N LYS A 252 -17.05 -0.12 13.70
CA LYS A 252 -16.71 -0.17 15.12
C LYS A 252 -16.77 1.22 15.77
N LEU A 253 -16.34 2.26 15.07
CA LEU A 253 -16.38 3.65 15.54
C LEU A 253 -17.81 4.22 15.53
N ILE A 254 -18.61 3.88 14.51
CA ILE A 254 -20.04 4.21 14.48
C ILE A 254 -20.76 3.56 15.68
N GLY A 255 -20.52 2.27 15.92
CA GLY A 255 -21.10 1.56 17.06
C GLY A 255 -20.66 2.11 18.43
N PHE A 256 -19.49 2.76 18.49
CA PHE A 256 -19.02 3.48 19.68
C PHE A 256 -19.63 4.89 19.81
N GLY A 257 -20.28 5.41 18.77
CA GLY A 257 -20.87 6.75 18.73
C GLY A 257 -19.91 7.88 18.32
N ASP A 258 -18.69 7.57 17.87
CA ASP A 258 -17.71 8.58 17.44
C ASP A 258 -17.76 8.80 15.92
N HIS A 259 -18.80 9.51 15.48
CA HIS A 259 -19.05 9.77 14.06
C HIS A 259 -17.93 10.59 13.40
N LYS A 260 -17.26 11.49 14.14
CA LYS A 260 -16.17 12.29 13.57
C LYS A 260 -14.99 11.40 13.22
N THR A 261 -14.57 10.53 14.15
CA THR A 261 -13.48 9.58 13.88
C THR A 261 -13.89 8.56 12.80
N SER A 262 -15.15 8.09 12.77
CA SER A 262 -15.58 7.18 11.71
C SER A 262 -15.52 7.81 10.32
N ASN A 263 -15.83 9.10 10.19
CA ASN A 263 -15.77 9.80 8.91
C ASN A 263 -14.32 9.98 8.43
N ILE A 264 -13.38 10.25 9.34
CA ILE A 264 -11.94 10.29 9.02
C ILE A 264 -11.50 8.93 8.48
N VAL A 265 -11.79 7.85 9.20
CA VAL A 265 -11.40 6.49 8.77
C VAL A 265 -12.07 6.10 7.45
N ALA A 266 -13.32 6.51 7.24
CA ALA A 266 -14.03 6.23 5.98
C ALA A 266 -13.36 6.90 4.78
N MET A 267 -12.93 8.16 4.95
CA MET A 267 -12.19 8.87 3.90
C MET A 267 -10.84 8.21 3.61
N ILE A 268 -10.06 7.89 4.63
CA ILE A 268 -8.78 7.16 4.48
C ILE A 268 -9.02 5.86 3.70
N ALA A 269 -9.97 5.04 4.14
CA ALA A 269 -10.27 3.75 3.50
C ALA A 269 -10.75 3.88 2.04
N GLU A 270 -11.33 5.01 1.65
CA GLU A 270 -11.70 5.30 0.26
C GLU A 270 -10.47 5.66 -0.59
N GLU A 271 -9.55 6.47 -0.06
CA GLU A 271 -8.32 6.89 -0.72
C GLU A 271 -7.32 5.73 -0.90
N GLU A 272 -7.29 4.77 0.03
CA GLU A 272 -6.43 3.55 -0.02
C GLU A 272 -6.56 2.71 -1.30
N VAL A 273 -7.72 2.74 -1.96
CA VAL A 273 -7.96 1.93 -3.17
C VAL A 273 -6.97 2.31 -4.28
N ALA A 274 -6.65 3.60 -4.41
CA ALA A 274 -5.73 4.09 -5.41
C ALA A 274 -4.29 3.64 -5.12
N HIS A 275 -3.88 3.61 -3.84
CA HIS A 275 -2.54 3.20 -3.44
C HIS A 275 -2.28 1.72 -3.72
N VAL A 276 -3.29 0.87 -3.48
CA VAL A 276 -3.21 -0.53 -3.87
C VAL A 276 -3.19 -0.68 -5.39
N ALA A 277 -3.94 0.14 -6.13
CA ALA A 277 -3.92 0.14 -7.59
C ALA A 277 -2.55 0.54 -8.18
N VAL A 278 -1.83 1.49 -7.55
CA VAL A 278 -0.42 1.80 -7.86
C VAL A 278 0.43 0.53 -7.77
N GLY A 279 0.28 -0.22 -6.67
CA GLY A 279 0.98 -1.50 -6.47
C GLY A 279 0.69 -2.53 -7.56
N VAL A 280 -0.59 -2.72 -7.90
CA VAL A 280 -1.02 -3.67 -8.96
C VAL A 280 -0.42 -3.29 -10.30
N PHE A 281 -0.50 -2.02 -10.66
CA PHE A 281 0.03 -1.49 -11.91
C PHE A 281 1.53 -1.77 -12.03
N TRP A 282 2.33 -1.28 -11.07
CA TRP A 282 3.79 -1.42 -11.15
C TRP A 282 4.26 -2.87 -11.03
N PHE A 283 3.59 -3.68 -10.21
CA PHE A 283 3.92 -5.11 -10.11
C PHE A 283 3.67 -5.83 -11.43
N THR A 284 2.54 -5.53 -12.09
CA THR A 284 2.19 -6.10 -13.41
C THR A 284 3.17 -5.63 -14.48
N GLN A 285 3.48 -4.34 -14.54
CA GLN A 285 4.45 -3.77 -15.49
C GLN A 285 5.84 -4.39 -15.32
N LEU A 286 6.29 -4.57 -14.07
CA LEU A 286 7.56 -5.21 -13.79
C LEU A 286 7.55 -6.66 -14.23
N CYS A 287 6.53 -7.45 -13.86
CA CYS A 287 6.40 -8.84 -14.31
C CYS A 287 6.44 -8.97 -15.84
N GLN A 288 5.79 -8.06 -16.57
CA GLN A 288 5.84 -8.02 -18.03
C GLN A 288 7.26 -7.75 -18.56
N LYS A 289 7.97 -6.75 -18.01
CA LYS A 289 9.38 -6.47 -18.35
C LYS A 289 10.30 -7.66 -18.04
N MET A 290 9.95 -8.47 -17.04
CA MET A 290 10.67 -9.70 -16.66
C MET A 290 10.26 -10.93 -17.49
N GLY A 291 9.23 -10.83 -18.34
CA GLY A 291 8.66 -11.99 -19.06
C GLY A 291 8.02 -13.03 -18.13
N ARG A 292 7.47 -12.61 -16.99
CA ARG A 292 6.86 -13.49 -15.98
C ARG A 292 5.36 -13.27 -15.83
N THR A 293 4.64 -14.32 -15.44
CA THR A 293 3.23 -14.24 -15.07
C THR A 293 3.11 -13.54 -13.70
N PRO A 294 2.29 -12.47 -13.57
CA PRO A 294 2.13 -11.77 -12.30
C PRO A 294 1.64 -12.66 -11.14
N CYS A 295 0.57 -13.46 -11.35
CA CYS A 295 0.00 -14.33 -10.31
C CYS A 295 1.04 -15.30 -9.71
N ASP A 296 1.78 -16.01 -10.58
CA ASP A 296 2.81 -16.96 -10.16
C ASP A 296 3.97 -16.24 -9.44
N THR A 297 4.42 -15.11 -10.00
CA THR A 297 5.51 -14.31 -9.41
C THR A 297 5.11 -13.79 -8.03
N PHE A 298 3.87 -13.33 -7.86
CA PHE A 298 3.36 -12.86 -6.59
C PHE A 298 3.38 -13.97 -5.55
N LYS A 299 2.85 -15.15 -5.87
CA LYS A 299 2.84 -16.32 -4.96
C LYS A 299 4.25 -16.79 -4.61
N ASP A 300 5.16 -16.82 -5.57
CA ASP A 300 6.57 -17.18 -5.36
C ASP A 300 7.27 -16.19 -4.42
N LEU A 301 7.03 -14.89 -4.59
CA LEU A 301 7.57 -13.85 -3.71
C LEU A 301 6.99 -13.96 -2.30
N LEU A 302 5.67 -14.13 -2.14
CA LEU A 302 5.08 -14.30 -0.82
C LEU A 302 5.67 -15.52 -0.08
N LYS A 303 5.88 -16.63 -0.78
CA LYS A 303 6.56 -17.81 -0.23
C LYS A 303 8.01 -17.51 0.14
N GLY A 304 8.77 -16.88 -0.77
CA GLY A 304 10.19 -16.56 -0.57
C GLY A 304 10.44 -15.60 0.61
N TYR A 305 9.52 -14.66 0.82
CA TYR A 305 9.59 -13.67 1.91
C TYR A 305 8.81 -14.07 3.16
N SER A 306 8.21 -15.27 3.18
CA SER A 306 7.41 -15.80 4.29
C SER A 306 6.27 -14.87 4.70
N VAL A 307 5.56 -14.33 3.71
CA VAL A 307 4.42 -13.43 3.89
C VAL A 307 3.13 -14.20 3.70
N GLU A 308 2.29 -14.19 4.73
CA GLU A 308 0.99 -14.88 4.70
C GLU A 308 -0.15 -13.92 4.37
N LEU A 309 -1.06 -14.38 3.52
CA LEU A 309 -2.35 -13.76 3.27
C LEU A 309 -3.40 -14.42 4.15
N LYS A 310 -4.15 -13.59 4.88
CA LYS A 310 -5.25 -14.05 5.74
C LYS A 310 -6.44 -13.15 5.53
N GLY A 311 -7.57 -13.76 5.18
CA GLY A 311 -8.85 -13.09 5.10
C GLY A 311 -9.48 -12.82 6.48
N PRO A 312 -10.76 -12.39 6.51
CA PRO A 312 -11.62 -12.22 5.35
C PRO A 312 -11.18 -11.05 4.46
N PHE A 313 -11.30 -11.23 3.14
CA PHE A 313 -10.94 -10.23 2.14
C PHE A 313 -12.15 -9.39 1.74
N ASN A 314 -11.94 -8.10 1.51
CA ASN A 314 -12.90 -7.21 0.87
C ASN A 314 -12.76 -7.33 -0.65
N TYR A 315 -13.45 -8.32 -1.23
CA TYR A 315 -13.37 -8.60 -2.67
C TYR A 315 -13.72 -7.37 -3.52
N ALA A 316 -14.78 -6.65 -3.16
CA ALA A 316 -15.20 -5.47 -3.93
C ALA A 316 -14.13 -4.36 -3.97
N ALA A 317 -13.47 -4.08 -2.84
CA ALA A 317 -12.40 -3.08 -2.81
C ALA A 317 -11.14 -3.56 -3.52
N ARG A 318 -10.76 -4.84 -3.36
CA ARG A 318 -9.61 -5.44 -4.05
C ARG A 318 -9.81 -5.51 -5.57
N ASP A 319 -11.03 -5.82 -6.02
CA ASP A 319 -11.41 -5.79 -7.44
C ASP A 319 -11.35 -4.36 -7.98
N LYS A 320 -11.82 -3.36 -7.22
CA LYS A 320 -11.72 -1.93 -7.58
C LYS A 320 -10.27 -1.45 -7.66
N ALA A 321 -9.39 -1.95 -6.79
CA ALA A 321 -7.95 -1.72 -6.85
C ALA A 321 -7.24 -2.52 -7.96
N GLY A 322 -7.93 -3.50 -8.56
CA GLY A 322 -7.42 -4.29 -9.66
C GLY A 322 -6.66 -5.56 -9.27
N ILE A 323 -6.65 -5.97 -7.99
CA ILE A 323 -5.98 -7.23 -7.59
C ILE A 323 -6.84 -8.41 -8.09
N PRO A 324 -6.33 -9.25 -9.01
CA PRO A 324 -7.07 -10.42 -9.46
C PRO A 324 -7.26 -11.43 -8.33
N ARG A 325 -8.47 -11.98 -8.22
CA ARG A 325 -8.86 -12.85 -7.09
C ARG A 325 -7.99 -14.09 -6.93
N ASP A 326 -7.54 -14.67 -8.03
CA ASP A 326 -6.68 -15.86 -8.07
C ASP A 326 -5.28 -15.63 -7.46
N TRP A 327 -4.87 -14.38 -7.24
CA TRP A 327 -3.60 -14.04 -6.59
C TRP A 327 -3.62 -14.33 -5.09
N TYR A 328 -4.77 -14.12 -4.43
CA TYR A 328 -4.87 -14.09 -2.97
C TYR A 328 -5.91 -15.03 -2.36
N ASP A 329 -6.87 -15.51 -3.15
CA ASP A 329 -7.94 -16.41 -2.70
C ASP A 329 -7.78 -17.78 -3.36
N GLY A 330 -6.94 -18.63 -2.78
CA GLY A 330 -6.62 -19.97 -3.31
C GLY A 330 -7.81 -20.94 -3.33
N ASP A 331 -8.82 -20.72 -2.50
CA ASP A 331 -10.04 -21.55 -2.48
C ASP A 331 -10.91 -21.31 -3.72
N SER A 332 -10.86 -20.10 -4.30
CA SER A 332 -11.54 -19.80 -5.57
C SER A 332 -11.06 -20.67 -6.73
N LEU A 333 -9.76 -20.98 -6.78
CA LEU A 333 -9.16 -21.86 -7.79
C LEU A 333 -9.60 -23.33 -7.62
N ILE A 334 -9.78 -23.79 -6.38
CA ILE A 334 -10.27 -25.14 -6.09
C ILE A 334 -11.76 -25.24 -6.44
N GLN A 335 -12.56 -24.22 -6.12
CA GLN A 335 -13.98 -24.18 -6.45
C GLN A 335 -14.23 -24.07 -7.95
N ASP A 336 -13.50 -23.24 -8.69
CA ASP A 336 -13.64 -23.13 -10.15
C ASP A 336 -13.15 -24.39 -10.87
N ALA A 337 -12.04 -25.00 -10.43
CA ALA A 337 -11.60 -26.28 -10.97
C ALA A 337 -12.63 -27.40 -10.71
N THR A 338 -13.25 -27.41 -9.52
CA THR A 338 -14.31 -28.38 -9.18
C THR A 338 -15.57 -28.14 -10.01
N LYS A 339 -15.98 -26.89 -10.19
CA LYS A 339 -17.15 -26.51 -11.00
C LYS A 339 -16.96 -26.84 -12.47
N LYS A 340 -15.78 -26.59 -13.02
CA LYS A 340 -15.42 -26.95 -14.40
C LYS A 340 -15.43 -28.47 -14.60
N ARG A 341 -14.88 -29.23 -13.65
CA ARG A 341 -14.88 -30.70 -13.68
C ARG A 341 -16.29 -31.29 -13.56
N LEU A 342 -17.16 -30.68 -12.74
CA LEU A 342 -18.58 -31.05 -12.64
C LEU A 342 -19.34 -30.77 -13.95
N SER A 343 -19.08 -29.63 -14.61
CA SER A 343 -19.65 -29.31 -15.92
C SER A 343 -19.26 -30.35 -16.97
N GLU A 344 -17.97 -30.70 -17.06
CA GLU A 344 -17.49 -31.72 -18.01
C GLU A 344 -18.11 -33.11 -17.78
N VAL A 345 -18.37 -33.47 -16.51
CA VAL A 345 -19.06 -34.71 -16.15
C VAL A 345 -20.54 -34.65 -16.56
N HIS A 346 -21.22 -33.53 -16.32
CA HIS A 346 -22.61 -33.34 -16.73
C HIS A 346 -22.79 -33.41 -18.26
N ASP A 347 -21.89 -32.78 -19.02
CA ASP A 347 -21.93 -32.80 -20.49
C ASP A 347 -21.73 -34.21 -21.05
N ARG A 348 -20.82 -35.00 -20.45
CA ARG A 348 -20.60 -36.42 -20.81
C ARG A 348 -21.82 -37.27 -20.49
N LEU A 349 -22.44 -37.09 -19.32
CA LEU A 349 -23.65 -37.82 -18.93
C LEU A 349 -24.82 -37.49 -19.87
N ALA A 350 -25.01 -36.22 -20.22
CA ALA A 350 -26.04 -35.81 -21.17
C ALA A 350 -25.85 -36.46 -22.55
N THR A 351 -24.60 -36.58 -23.01
CA THR A 351 -24.27 -37.26 -24.27
C THR A 351 -24.61 -38.75 -24.24
N ILE A 352 -24.25 -39.44 -23.15
CA ILE A 352 -24.56 -40.88 -22.98
C ILE A 352 -26.07 -41.13 -22.97
N ILE A 353 -26.81 -40.33 -22.20
CA ILE A 353 -28.28 -40.44 -22.11
C ILE A 353 -28.93 -40.21 -23.49
N SER A 354 -28.43 -39.25 -24.28
CA SER A 354 -28.92 -39.02 -25.64
C SER A 354 -28.69 -40.22 -26.55
N MET A 355 -27.50 -40.85 -26.49
CA MET A 355 -27.16 -42.04 -27.28
C MET A 355 -28.01 -43.26 -26.91
N GLU A 356 -28.31 -43.45 -25.62
CA GLU A 356 -29.18 -44.54 -25.14
C GLU A 356 -30.64 -44.34 -25.57
N GLN A 357 -31.13 -43.09 -25.59
CA GLN A 357 -32.47 -42.75 -26.06
C GLN A 357 -32.63 -42.93 -27.58
N GLU A 358 -31.60 -42.63 -28.36
CA GLU A 358 -31.60 -42.90 -29.81
C GLU A 358 -31.56 -44.40 -30.09
N SER A 359 -30.72 -45.15 -29.37
CA SER A 359 -30.61 -46.61 -29.51
C SER A 359 -31.92 -47.31 -29.14
N SER A 360 -32.64 -46.81 -28.13
CA SER A 360 -33.93 -47.36 -27.68
C SER A 360 -35.11 -47.03 -28.62
N LYS A 361 -34.94 -46.11 -29.57
CA LYS A 361 -35.94 -45.80 -30.61
C LYS A 361 -35.73 -46.59 -31.90
N LEU A 362 -34.58 -47.25 -32.04
CA LEU A 362 -34.16 -47.99 -33.23
C LEU A 362 -34.30 -49.52 -33.07
N GLY A 363 -34.60 -50.00 -31.86
CA GLY A 363 -35.04 -51.38 -31.57
C GLY A 363 -36.50 -51.40 -31.19
#